data_AF-W8TKD3-F1
#
_entry.id   AF-W8TKD3-F1
#
_cell.length_a   1.000
_cell.length_b   1.000
_cell.length_c   1.000
_cell.angle_alpha   90.00
_cell.angle_beta   90.00
_cell.angle_gamma   90.00
#
_symmetry.space_group_name_H-M   'P 1'
#
loop_
_entity.id
_entity.type
_entity.pdbx_description
1 polymer ?
#
loop_
_entity_poly.entity_id
_entity_poly.type
_entity_poly.pdbx_seq_one_letter_code
_entity_poly.pdbx_strand_id
1 'polypeptide(L)' 'MDMPSMLLGMEMEDAKKILDGNKIVYVVNEIQGKKDAGILTVPRIIRVLESKSGGLEITITHFSSPI' A
#
# COMPACT_ATOMS: atom_id res chain seq x y z
N MET A 1 -7.78 -9.45 -14.61
CA MET A 1 -7.79 -8.75 -13.31
C MET A 1 -6.68 -7.73 -13.37
N ASP A 2 -7.01 -6.46 -13.20
CA ASP A 2 -6.04 -5.37 -13.26
C ASP A 2 -5.24 -5.30 -11.96
N MET A 3 -3.93 -5.10 -12.06
CA MET A 3 -3.03 -5.09 -10.91
C MET A 3 -3.44 -4.14 -9.76
N PRO A 4 -3.98 -2.93 -10.03
CA PRO A 4 -4.46 -2.05 -8.96
C PRO A 4 -5.53 -2.68 -8.06
N SER A 5 -6.41 -3.51 -8.65
CA SER A 5 -7.48 -4.20 -7.90
C SER A 5 -6.95 -5.32 -7.00
N MET A 6 -5.83 -5.95 -7.38
CA MET A 6 -5.22 -7.01 -6.58
C MET A 6 -4.46 -6.49 -5.36
N LEU A 7 -3.97 -5.25 -5.42
CA LEU A 7 -3.14 -4.66 -4.36
C LEU A 7 -3.97 -3.97 -3.28
N LEU A 8 -5.21 -3.58 -3.57
CA LEU A 8 -6.10 -2.94 -2.59
C LEU A 8 -6.36 -3.86 -1.39
N GLY A 9 -6.19 -3.33 -0.18
CA GLY A 9 -6.36 -4.05 1.08
C GLY A 9 -5.19 -4.94 1.48
N MET A 10 -4.21 -5.15 0.59
CA MET A 10 -3.02 -5.94 0.88
C MET A 10 -2.10 -5.18 1.86
N GLU A 11 -1.42 -5.94 2.71
CA GLU A 11 -0.33 -5.41 3.52
C GLU A 11 0.82 -4.94 2.62
N MET A 12 1.42 -3.80 2.96
CA MET A 12 2.45 -3.19 2.12
C MET A 12 3.63 -4.13 1.89
N GLU A 13 4.01 -4.94 2.87
CA GLU A 13 5.15 -5.85 2.75
C GLU A 13 4.93 -6.94 1.68
N ASP A 14 3.73 -7.52 1.61
CA ASP A 14 3.39 -8.50 0.59
C ASP A 14 3.22 -7.84 -0.79
N ALA A 15 2.64 -6.64 -0.83
CA ALA A 15 2.53 -5.88 -2.07
C ALA A 15 3.91 -5.55 -2.65
N LYS A 16 4.91 -5.19 -1.82
CA LYS A 16 6.29 -4.97 -2.27
C LYS A 16 6.88 -6.19 -2.96
N LYS A 17 6.69 -7.39 -2.42
CA LYS A 17 7.21 -8.63 -3.03
C LYS A 17 6.68 -8.80 -4.46
N ILE A 18 5.39 -8.50 -4.68
CA ILE A 18 4.77 -8.57 -6.01
C ILE A 18 5.31 -7.48 -6.93
N LEU A 19 5.33 -6.23 -6.47
CA LEU A 19 5.75 -5.07 -7.26
C LEU A 19 7.22 -5.16 -7.67
N ASP A 20 8.10 -5.45 -6.71
CA ASP A 20 9.53 -5.57 -6.92
C ASP A 20 9.84 -6.80 -7.79
N GLY A 21 9.14 -7.92 -7.59
CA GLY A 21 9.26 -9.13 -8.40
C GLY A 21 8.90 -8.91 -9.88
N ASN A 22 7.98 -7.97 -10.15
CA ASN A 22 7.59 -7.58 -11.51
C ASN A 22 8.31 -6.33 -12.03
N LYS A 23 9.29 -5.79 -11.30
CA LYS A 23 10.05 -4.57 -11.64
C LYS A 23 9.17 -3.35 -11.88
N ILE A 24 8.09 -3.22 -11.11
CA ILE A 24 7.13 -2.13 -11.27
C ILE A 24 7.63 -0.93 -10.51
N VAL A 25 7.65 0.23 -11.15
CA VAL A 25 7.99 1.49 -10.50
C VAL A 25 6.77 1.97 -9.72
N TYR A 26 6.94 2.25 -8.43
CA TYR A 26 5.88 2.79 -7.59
C TYR A 26 6.41 3.79 -6.57
N VAL A 27 5.52 4.65 -6.10
CA VAL A 27 5.74 5.54 -4.96
C VAL A 27 4.71 5.25 -3.89
N VAL A 28 5.14 5.29 -2.64
CA VAL A 28 4.27 5.04 -1.48
C VAL A 28 4.01 6.36 -0.76
N ASN A 29 2.74 6.73 -0.69
CA ASN A 29 2.25 7.83 0.10
C ASN A 29 1.61 7.27 1.38
N GLU A 30 2.13 7.66 2.52
CA GLU A 30 1.59 7.22 3.80
C GLU A 30 0.64 8.27 4.37
N ILE A 31 -0.54 7.83 4.80
CA ILE A 31 -1.46 8.62 5.59
C ILE A 31 -1.53 7.99 6.97
N GLN A 32 -0.97 8.66 7.98
CA GLN A 32 -1.02 8.20 9.36
C GLN A 32 -1.82 9.18 10.23
N GLY A 33 -2.87 8.67 10.87
CA GLY A 33 -3.58 9.41 11.90
C GLY A 33 -2.73 9.49 13.17
N LYS A 34 -2.79 10.63 13.89
CA LYS A 34 -2.07 10.79 15.18
C LYS A 34 -2.72 10.03 16.34
N LYS A 35 -4.01 9.68 16.19
CA LYS A 35 -4.76 8.92 17.18
C LYS A 35 -4.40 7.45 17.06
N ASP A 36 -4.17 6.77 18.19
CA ASP A 36 -3.93 5.33 18.25
C ASP A 36 -2.67 4.85 17.49
N ALA A 37 -1.74 5.75 17.17
CA ALA A 37 -0.53 5.43 16.41
C ALA A 37 0.37 4.36 17.09
N GLY A 38 0.24 4.17 18.41
CA GLY A 38 0.96 3.11 19.13
C GLY A 38 0.41 1.70 18.92
N ILE A 39 -0.83 1.55 18.41
CA ILE A 39 -1.47 0.25 18.17
C ILE A 39 -1.76 -0.01 16.68
N LEU A 40 -1.78 1.05 15.86
CA LEU A 40 -1.92 0.96 14.40
C LEU A 40 -0.54 0.80 13.78
N THR A 41 -0.08 -0.44 13.62
CA THR A 41 1.27 -0.77 13.15
C THR A 41 1.32 -1.52 11.82
N VAL A 42 0.18 -1.97 11.29
CA VAL A 42 0.12 -2.78 10.06
C VAL A 42 -0.21 -1.89 8.85
N PRO A 43 0.75 -1.55 7.99
CA PRO A 43 0.51 -0.71 6.82
C PRO A 43 -0.25 -1.48 5.74
N ARG A 44 -1.44 -1.02 5.36
CA ARG A 44 -2.23 -1.60 4.27
C ARG A 44 -2.56 -0.58 3.20
N ILE A 45 -2.63 -1.07 1.97
CA ILE A 45 -2.96 -0.27 0.79
C ILE A 45 -4.45 0.06 0.80
N ILE A 46 -4.78 1.34 0.73
CA ILE A 46 -6.17 1.84 0.66
C ILE A 46 -6.51 2.47 -0.68
N ARG A 47 -5.49 2.79 -1.49
CA ARG A 47 -5.68 3.36 -2.82
C ARG A 47 -4.48 3.04 -3.70
N VAL A 48 -4.75 2.73 -4.97
CA VAL A 48 -3.74 2.57 -6.01
C VAL A 48 -4.19 3.38 -7.22
N LEU A 49 -3.32 4.24 -7.72
CA LEU A 49 -3.54 5.02 -8.93
C LEU A 49 -2.40 4.77 -9.91
N GLU A 50 -2.69 4.86 -11.20
CA GLU A 50 -1.64 4.91 -12.21
C GLU A 50 -1.04 6.32 -12.23
N SER A 51 0.27 6.40 -12.09
CA SER A 51 0.99 7.65 -12.22
C SER A 51 1.08 8.05 -13.69
N LYS A 52 1.05 9.36 -13.94
CA LYS A 52 1.18 9.94 -15.29
C LYS A 52 2.48 9.55 -16.01
N SER A 53 3.49 9.09 -15.26
CA SER A 53 4.80 8.67 -15.76
C SER A 53 4.95 7.16 -15.95
N GLY A 54 3.87 6.37 -15.85
CA GLY A 54 3.89 4.93 -16.12
C GLY A 54 4.27 4.04 -14.92
N GLY A 55 4.13 4.54 -13.70
CA GLY A 55 4.28 3.77 -12.45
C GLY A 55 2.99 3.75 -11.63
N LEU A 56 3.05 3.24 -10.40
CA LEU A 56 1.91 3.24 -9.46
C LEU A 56 2.10 4.23 -8.32
N GLU A 57 1.04 4.96 -7.99
CA GLU A 57 0.92 5.74 -6.78
C GLU A 57 0.09 4.97 -5.76
N ILE A 58 0.76 4.47 -4.73
CA ILE A 58 0.16 3.64 -3.69
C ILE A 58 -0.05 4.51 -2.47
N THR A 59 -1.27 4.51 -1.92
CA THR A 59 -1.56 5.13 -0.63
C THR A 59 -1.77 4.06 0.43
N ILE A 60 -1.02 4.15 1.52
CA ILE A 60 -1.14 3.25 2.67
C ILE A 60 -1.67 3.99 3.90
N THR A 61 -2.31 3.24 4.79
CA THR A 61 -2.58 3.66 6.17
C THR A 61 -2.31 2.50 7.11
N HIS A 62 -2.21 2.80 8.40
CA HIS A 62 -1.91 1.82 9.42
C HIS A 62 -3.19 1.28 10.08
N PHE A 63 -3.28 -0.04 10.19
CA PHE A 63 -4.33 -0.77 10.89
C PHE A 63 -3.77 -1.47 12.12
N SER A 64 -4.63 -1.83 13.06
CA SER A 64 -4.25 -2.72 14.16
C SER A 64 -4.00 -4.12 13.63
N SER A 65 -3.01 -4.81 14.21
CA SER A 65 -2.86 -6.24 13.97
C SER A 65 -4.14 -6.97 14.38
N PRO A 66 -4.66 -7.92 13.58
CA PRO A 66 -5.70 -8.80 14.05
C PRO A 66 -5.18 -9.57 15.28
N ILE A 67 -5.99 -9.57 16.34
CA ILE A 67 -5.79 -10.32 17.59
C ILE A 67 -6.26 -11.75 17.38
#